data_AF-A0A7C3JTZ0-F1
#
_entry.id   AF-A0A7C3JTZ0-F1
#
_cell.length_a   1.000
_cell.length_b   1.000
_cell.length_c   1.000
_cell.angle_alpha   90.00
_cell.angle_beta   90.00
_cell.angle_gamma   90.00
#
_symmetry.space_group_name_H-M   'P 1'
#
loop_
_entity.id
_entity.type
_entity.pdbx_description
1 polymer ?
#
loop_
_entity_poly.entity_id
_entity_poly.type
_entity_poly.pdbx_seq_one_letter_code
_entity_poly.pdbx_strand_id
1 'polypeptide(L)' 'MDFYRLLGYISGILFIKPDMDSTAIVHTAALVHFLDAVLCWVIANYSGRNKTLWAVAGALGGFWALATLFLLPEKRR' A
#
# COMPACT_ATOMS: atom_id res chain seq x y z
N MET A 1 -5.20 -21.72 3.03
CA MET A 1 -5.06 -20.62 2.03
C MET A 1 -3.59 -20.26 1.99
N ASP A 2 -2.94 -20.35 0.82
CA ASP A 2 -1.51 -20.06 0.69
C ASP A 2 -1.18 -18.62 1.06
N PHE A 3 -0.16 -18.42 1.90
CA PHE A 3 0.33 -17.11 2.34
C PHE A 3 0.63 -16.18 1.16
N TYR A 4 1.17 -16.74 0.07
CA TYR A 4 1.47 -16.04 -1.18
C TYR A 4 0.23 -15.54 -1.92
N ARG A 5 -0.87 -16.31 -1.88
CA ARG A 5 -2.15 -15.87 -2.44
C ARG A 5 -2.75 -14.73 -1.65
N LEU A 6 -2.57 -14.74 -0.32
CA LEU A 6 -3.05 -13.69 0.57
C LEU A 6 -2.28 -12.37 0.34
N LEU A 7 -0.95 -12.45 0.20
CA LEU A 7 -0.11 -11.31 -0.20
C LEU A 7 -0.49 -10.74 -1.57
N GLY A 8 -0.72 -11.59 -2.57
CA GLY A 8 -1.13 -11.14 -3.89
C GLY A 8 -2.55 -10.56 -3.93
N TYR A 9 -3.45 -11.01 -3.04
CA TYR A 9 -4.78 -10.41 -2.87
C TYR A 9 -4.71 -9.03 -2.22
N ILE A 10 -3.93 -8.88 -1.14
CA ILE A 10 -3.81 -7.63 -0.40
C ILE A 10 -3.14 -6.53 -1.24
N SER A 11 -2.18 -6.91 -2.08
CA SER A 11 -1.48 -5.99 -2.99
C SER A 11 -2.19 -5.77 -4.33
N GLY A 12 -3.27 -6.50 -4.61
CA GLY A 12 -4.00 -6.42 -5.88
C GLY A 12 -3.31 -7.08 -7.09
N ILE A 13 -2.09 -7.59 -6.91
CA ILE A 13 -1.26 -8.16 -7.99
C ILE A 13 -1.93 -9.39 -8.63
N LEU A 14 -2.62 -10.21 -7.83
CA LEU A 14 -3.27 -11.43 -8.31
C LEU A 14 -4.50 -11.14 -9.20
N PHE A 15 -5.08 -9.93 -9.13
CA PHE A 15 -6.11 -9.49 -10.07
C PHE A 15 -5.54 -9.12 -11.45
N ILE A 16 -4.27 -8.72 -11.50
CA ILE A 16 -3.60 -8.29 -12.75
C ILE A 16 -2.98 -9.50 -13.44
N LYS A 17 -2.32 -10.39 -12.69
CA LYS A 17 -1.69 -11.59 -13.24
C LYS A 17 -1.71 -12.73 -12.22
N PRO A 18 -2.65 -13.70 -12.36
CA PRO A 18 -2.79 -14.79 -11.40
C PRO A 18 -1.70 -15.87 -11.53
N ASP A 19 -1.10 -16.03 -12.71
CA ASP A 19 0.00 -16.98 -12.98
C ASP A 19 1.37 -16.30 -12.87
N MET A 20 1.72 -15.85 -11.66
CA MET A 20 3.07 -15.35 -11.34
C MET A 20 3.81 -16.33 -10.45
N ASP A 21 5.11 -16.50 -10.72
CA ASP A 21 6.01 -17.22 -9.82
C ASP A 21 6.03 -16.56 -8.43
N SER A 22 6.10 -17.38 -7.38
CA SER A 22 6.04 -16.94 -5.98
C SER A 22 7.11 -15.89 -5.65
N THR A 23 8.29 -15.98 -6.26
CA THR A 23 9.38 -15.00 -6.08
C THR A 23 9.01 -13.65 -6.68
N ALA A 24 8.42 -13.66 -7.87
CA ALA A 24 7.96 -12.46 -8.55
C ALA A 24 6.84 -11.78 -7.76
N ILE A 25 5.91 -12.54 -7.17
CA ILE A 25 4.85 -12.01 -6.32
C ILE A 25 5.43 -11.24 -5.13
N VAL A 26 6.42 -11.81 -4.44
CA VAL A 26 7.04 -11.15 -3.27
C VAL A 26 7.76 -9.87 -3.66
N HIS A 27 8.55 -9.88 -4.74
CA HIS A 27 9.26 -8.69 -5.20
C HIS A 27 8.31 -7.58 -5.66
N THR A 28 7.28 -7.94 -6.43
CA THR A 28 6.29 -6.97 -6.89
C THR A 28 5.47 -6.42 -5.72
N ALA A 29 5.06 -7.27 -4.77
CA ALA A 29 4.33 -6.81 -3.57
C ALA A 29 5.18 -5.87 -2.71
N ALA A 30 6.46 -6.20 -2.49
CA ALA A 30 7.38 -5.34 -1.76
C ALA A 30 7.56 -3.98 -2.44
N LEU A 31 7.70 -3.96 -3.78
CA LEU A 31 7.81 -2.72 -4.54
C LEU A 31 6.53 -1.88 -4.46
N VAL A 32 5.36 -2.51 -4.60
CA VAL A 32 4.06 -1.84 -4.49
C VAL A 32 3.89 -1.22 -3.11
N HIS A 33 4.14 -1.98 -2.04
CA HIS A 33 4.06 -1.47 -0.67
C HIS A 33 5.06 -0.34 -0.39
N PHE A 34 6.25 -0.38 -0.99
CA PHE A 34 7.22 0.72 -0.90
C PHE A 34 6.68 1.99 -1.57
N LEU A 35 6.09 1.87 -2.76
CA LEU A 35 5.46 3.01 -3.45
C LEU A 35 4.27 3.55 -2.66
N ASP A 36 3.43 2.69 -2.10
CA ASP A 36 2.30 3.07 -1.25
C ASP A 36 2.78 3.83 0.00
N ALA A 37 3.90 3.40 0.61
CA ALA A 37 4.52 4.10 1.74
C ALA A 37 4.97 5.53 1.35
N VAL A 38 5.60 5.68 0.19
CA VAL A 38 6.04 6.98 -0.33
C VAL A 38 4.83 7.88 -0.63
N LEU A 39 3.82 7.37 -1.32
CA LEU A 39 2.60 8.13 -1.63
C LEU A 39 1.87 8.54 -0.35
N CYS A 40 1.72 7.63 0.61
CA CYS A 40 1.11 7.93 1.90
C CYS A 40 1.89 9.01 2.66
N TRP A 41 3.23 8.96 2.64
CA TRP A 41 4.07 9.99 3.25
C TRP A 41 3.83 11.37 2.62
N VAL A 42 3.86 11.44 1.29
CA VAL A 42 3.66 12.69 0.52
C VAL A 42 2.28 13.28 0.82
N ILE A 43 1.21 12.49 0.64
CA ILE A 43 -0.17 12.96 0.81
C ILE A 43 -0.43 13.36 2.26
N ALA A 44 0.08 12.61 3.24
CA ALA A 44 -0.04 12.96 4.65
C ALA A 44 0.67 14.27 4.98
N ASN A 45 1.85 14.50 4.40
CA ASN A 45 2.60 15.74 4.58
C ASN A 45 1.84 16.96 4.02
N TYR A 46 1.23 16.84 2.84
CA TYR A 46 0.42 17.92 2.25
C TYR A 46 -0.92 18.15 2.98
N SER A 47 -1.54 17.10 3.51
CA SER A 47 -2.81 17.19 4.24
C SER A 47 -2.67 17.58 5.73
N GLY A 48 -1.47 17.96 6.18
CA GLY A 48 -1.21 18.35 7.58
C GLY A 48 -1.33 17.19 8.58
N ARG A 49 -1.22 15.94 8.11
CA ARG A 49 -1.27 14.71 8.92
C ARG A 49 0.15 14.24 9.28
N ASN A 50 0.25 13.26 10.19
CA ASN A 50 1.54 12.70 10.57
C ASN A 50 2.11 11.84 9.44
N LYS A 51 3.11 12.39 8.74
CA LYS A 51 3.79 11.75 7.60
C LYS A 51 4.40 10.38 7.93
N THR A 52 5.00 10.23 9.10
CA THR A 52 5.67 8.98 9.49
C THR A 52 4.66 7.88 9.77
N LEU A 53 3.55 8.22 10.44
CA LEU A 53 2.49 7.26 10.74
C LEU A 53 1.81 6.74 9.46
N TRP A 54 1.55 7.63 8.50
CA TRP A 54 0.96 7.24 7.22
C TRP A 54 1.94 6.51 6.31
N ALA A 55 3.23 6.83 6.33
CA ALA A 55 4.24 6.07 5.61
C ALA A 55 4.33 4.61 6.10
N VAL A 56 4.34 4.41 7.42
CA VAL A 56 4.33 3.06 8.02
C VAL A 56 3.03 2.33 7.70
N ALA A 57 1.90 3.04 7.73
CA ALA A 57 0.62 2.49 7.31
C ALA A 57 0.65 2.06 5.83
N GLY A 58 1.25 2.84 4.94
CA GLY A 58 1.45 2.47 3.52
C GLY A 58 2.37 1.27 3.33
N ALA A 59 3.46 1.18 4.10
CA ALA A 59 4.38 0.04 4.01
C ALA A 59 3.74 -1.28 4.45
N LEU A 60 2.89 -1.25 5.50
CA LEU A 60 2.26 -2.45 6.06
C LEU A 60 0.90 -2.76 5.41
N GLY A 61 0.11 -1.73 5.17
CA GLY A 61 -1.25 -1.80 4.64
C GLY A 61 -1.36 -1.60 3.13
N GLY A 62 -0.25 -1.25 2.45
CA GLY A 62 -0.19 -1.09 1.01
C GLY A 62 -1.29 -0.18 0.46
N PHE A 63 -1.93 -0.68 -0.59
CA PHE A 63 -3.04 -0.03 -1.29
C PHE A 63 -4.18 0.39 -0.35
N TRP A 64 -4.50 -0.39 0.68
CA TRP A 64 -5.59 -0.07 1.60
C TRP A 64 -5.31 1.16 2.46
N ALA A 65 -4.06 1.34 2.88
CA ALA A 65 -3.66 2.53 3.62
C ALA A 65 -3.71 3.77 2.72
N LEU A 66 -3.25 3.65 1.47
CA LEU A 66 -3.33 4.72 0.50
C LEU A 66 -4.79 5.11 0.19
N ALA A 67 -5.66 4.12 -0.05
CA ALA A 67 -7.08 4.34 -0.31
C ALA A 67 -7.76 5.02 0.88
N THR A 68 -7.46 4.58 2.11
CA THR A 68 -7.97 5.22 3.33
C THR A 68 -7.52 6.67 3.43
N LEU A 69 -6.25 6.95 3.13
CA LEU A 69 -5.71 8.31 3.18
C LEU A 69 -6.39 9.25 2.17
N PHE A 70 -6.71 8.73 0.97
CA PHE A 70 -7.44 9.44 -0.07
C PHE A 70 -8.90 9.71 0.29
N LEU A 71 -9.58 8.74 0.91
CA LEU A 71 -10.98 8.88 1.33
C LEU A 71 -11.14 9.73 2.58
N LEU A 72 -10.09 9.88 3.38
CA LEU A 72 -10.12 10.72 4.56
C LEU A 72 -10.25 12.21 4.14
N PRO A 73 -11.29 12.92 4.60
CA PRO A 73 -11.48 14.33 4.29
C PRO A 73 -10.28 15.13 4.78
N GLU A 74 -9.85 16.09 3.97
CA GLU A 74 -8.71 16.96 4.29
C GLU A 74 -8.85 17.47 5.72
N LYS A 75 -7.77 17.30 6.50
CA LYS A 75 -7.77 17.77 7.89
C LYS A 75 -7.65 19.28 7.85
N ARG A 76 -8.79 19.96 7.71
CA ARG A 76 -8.89 21.42 7.73
C ARG A 76 -8.29 21.88 9.07
N ARG A 77 -7.21 22.65 8.97
CA ARG A 77 -6.57 23.29 10.12
C ARG A 77 -7.47 24.36 10.70
#